data_AF-A0A7C2AAM8-F1
#
_entry.id   AF-A0A7C2AAM8-F1
#
_cell.length_a   1.000
_cell.length_b   1.000
_cell.length_c   1.000
_cell.angle_alpha   90.00
_cell.angle_beta   90.00
_cell.angle_gamma   90.00
#
_symmetry.space_group_name_H-M   'P 1'
#
loop_
_entity.id
_entity.type
_entity.pdbx_description
1 polymer ?
#
loop_
_entity_poly.entity_id
_entity_poly.type
_entity_poly.pdbx_seq_one_letter_code
_entity_poly.pdbx_strand_id
1 'polypeptide(L)'
;MEINKSEYIKRLEKRAKKNRGKEYRNLYLRISYAIAKDGHIKRVGARAFGVFIVIRTYMDREGIAYPSLRTIAYQSGCGVGTVQREIKRLIQEDWLAKEGRVETKDGKFGNTKYRIIETDLTRGSGQKGFLAKPLTNRDNGREG
;
A
#
# COMPACT_ATOMS: atom_id res chain seq x y z
N MET A 1 27.60 5.65 8.57
CA MET A 1 27.71 4.18 8.63
C MET A 1 27.23 3.62 7.30
N GLU A 2 28.13 3.49 6.34
CA GLU A 2 27.79 2.96 5.00
C GLU A 2 27.62 1.44 5.09
N ILE A 3 26.43 0.96 4.77
CA ILE A 3 26.18 -0.48 4.67
C ILE A 3 26.89 -0.96 3.41
N ASN A 4 27.88 -1.83 3.58
CA ASN A 4 28.60 -2.46 2.47
C ASN A 4 27.59 -3.25 1.62
N LYS A 5 27.28 -2.72 0.42
CA LYS A 5 26.28 -3.28 -0.49
C LYS A 5 26.56 -4.75 -0.83
N SER A 6 27.83 -5.15 -0.90
CA SER A 6 28.25 -6.52 -1.20
C SER A 6 27.84 -7.48 -0.07
N GLU A 7 28.00 -7.05 1.18
CA GLU A 7 27.65 -7.84 2.35
C GLU A 7 26.13 -7.95 2.56
N TYR A 8 25.41 -6.87 2.27
CA TYR A 8 23.95 -6.86 2.28
C TYR A 8 23.35 -7.81 1.24
N ILE A 9 23.88 -7.81 0.02
CA ILE A 9 23.44 -8.72 -1.06
C ILE A 9 23.69 -10.18 -0.68
N LYS A 10 24.89 -10.50 -0.16
CA LYS A 10 25.22 -11.86 0.32
C LYS A 10 24.27 -12.34 1.42
N ARG A 11 23.84 -11.44 2.32
CA ARG A 11 22.87 -11.75 3.38
C ARG A 11 21.48 -12.05 2.83
N LEU A 12 21.04 -11.32 1.80
CA LEU A 12 19.77 -11.55 1.12
C LEU A 12 19.78 -12.89 0.36
N GLU A 13 20.87 -13.23 -0.33
CA GLU A 13 21.04 -14.50 -1.04
C GLU A 13 21.00 -15.70 -0.08
N LYS A 14 21.66 -15.59 1.07
CA LYS A 14 21.63 -16.62 2.12
C LYS A 14 20.23 -16.83 2.67
N ARG A 15 19.47 -15.74 2.84
CA ARG A 15 18.06 -15.78 3.29
C ARG A 15 17.15 -16.39 2.21
N ALA A 16 17.37 -16.06 0.94
CA ALA A 16 16.64 -16.64 -0.18
C ALA A 16 16.90 -18.16 -0.32
N LYS A 17 18.15 -18.61 -0.19
CA LYS A 17 18.50 -20.04 -0.14
C LYS A 17 17.86 -20.76 1.04
N LYS A 18 17.84 -20.15 2.23
CA LYS A 18 17.18 -20.72 3.43
C LYS A 18 15.66 -20.83 3.28
N ASN A 19 15.06 -20.00 2.43
CA ASN A 19 13.64 -19.94 2.17
C ASN A 19 13.20 -20.77 0.95
N ARG A 20 14.13 -21.48 0.30
CA ARG A 20 13.87 -22.33 -0.86
C ARG A 20 12.97 -23.51 -0.44
N GLY A 21 11.86 -23.73 -1.14
CA GLY A 21 10.88 -24.77 -0.81
C GLY A 21 9.78 -24.35 0.19
N LYS A 22 9.85 -23.14 0.76
CA LYS A 22 8.68 -22.51 1.38
C LYS A 22 7.91 -21.80 0.26
N GLU A 23 6.66 -22.20 0.03
CA GLU A 23 5.74 -21.42 -0.81
C GLU A 23 5.39 -20.11 -0.11
N TYR A 24 6.31 -19.16 -0.17
CA TYR A 24 5.94 -17.77 0.01
C TYR A 24 5.13 -17.40 -1.22
N ARG A 25 3.81 -17.20 -1.07
CA ARG A 25 3.10 -16.29 -1.97
C ARG A 25 3.79 -14.95 -1.83
N ASN A 26 4.77 -14.67 -2.68
CA ASN A 26 5.55 -13.46 -2.61
C ASN A 26 4.65 -12.29 -3.04
N LEU A 27 3.85 -11.76 -2.10
CA LEU A 27 3.11 -10.52 -2.25
C LEU A 27 4.09 -9.37 -2.08
N TYR A 28 4.79 -9.04 -3.17
CA TYR A 28 5.63 -7.85 -3.21
C TYR A 28 4.76 -6.61 -3.32
N LEU A 29 4.84 -5.73 -2.33
CA LEU A 29 4.44 -4.35 -2.49
C LEU A 29 5.64 -3.58 -3.03
N ARG A 30 5.51 -3.01 -4.22
CA ARG A 30 6.53 -2.08 -4.73
C ARG A 30 6.27 -0.72 -4.10
N ILE A 31 7.28 -0.20 -3.43
CA ILE A 31 7.26 1.12 -2.81
C ILE A 31 8.34 1.96 -3.49
N SER A 32 7.97 3.14 -3.98
CA SER A 32 8.92 4.11 -4.51
C SER A 32 9.85 4.59 -3.41
N TYR A 33 11.13 4.73 -3.74
CA TYR A 33 12.11 5.36 -2.86
C TYR A 33 11.67 6.77 -2.41
N ALA A 34 10.94 7.49 -3.27
CA ALA A 34 10.39 8.82 -3.00
C ALA A 34 9.47 8.84 -1.78
N ILE A 35 8.72 7.75 -1.49
CA ILE A 35 7.75 7.75 -0.40
C ILE A 35 8.38 8.09 0.97
N ALA A 36 9.62 7.63 1.16
CA ALA A 36 10.35 7.79 2.40
C ALA A 36 11.20 9.07 2.39
N LYS A 37 11.74 9.44 1.22
CA LYS A 37 12.69 10.55 1.09
C LYS A 37 12.03 11.89 0.90
N ASP A 38 10.89 11.91 0.22
CA ASP A 38 10.16 13.14 -0.10
C ASP A 38 9.11 13.45 0.99
N GLY A 39 9.17 12.75 2.13
CA GLY A 39 8.35 13.04 3.30
C GLY A 39 6.90 12.57 3.21
N HIS A 40 6.51 11.77 2.21
CA HIS A 40 5.12 11.29 2.09
C HIS A 40 4.67 10.49 3.32
N ILE A 41 5.51 9.58 3.85
CA ILE A 41 5.19 8.84 5.09
C ILE A 41 5.02 9.80 6.27
N LYS A 42 5.81 10.89 6.35
CA LYS A 42 5.67 11.90 7.39
C LYS A 42 4.35 12.66 7.24
N ARG A 43 3.99 13.03 6.01
CA ARG A 43 2.77 13.77 5.66
C ARG A 43 1.51 12.96 5.96
N VAL A 44 1.44 11.73 5.46
CA VAL A 44 0.29 10.84 5.69
C VAL A 44 0.30 10.22 7.10
N GLY A 45 1.47 10.09 7.73
CA GLY A 45 1.65 9.45 9.03
C GLY A 45 1.89 7.94 8.92
N ALA A 46 2.80 7.42 9.75
CA ALA A 46 3.23 6.02 9.69
C ALA A 46 2.08 5.01 9.93
N ARG A 47 1.12 5.32 10.80
CA ARG A 47 -0.04 4.46 11.05
C ARG A 47 -1.00 4.44 9.86
N ALA A 48 -1.34 5.61 9.32
CA ALA A 48 -2.14 5.71 8.10
C ALA A 48 -1.48 5.00 6.93
N PHE A 49 -0.15 5.10 6.80
CA PHE A 49 0.59 4.36 5.80
C PHE A 49 0.44 2.83 5.98
N GLY A 50 0.55 2.31 7.20
CA GLY A 50 0.32 0.90 7.49
C GLY A 50 -1.11 0.45 7.18
N VAL A 51 -2.11 1.25 7.56
CA VAL A 51 -3.52 1.03 7.23
C VAL A 51 -3.74 1.00 5.71
N PHE A 52 -3.12 1.92 4.98
CA PHE A 52 -3.20 1.99 3.53
C PHE A 52 -2.64 0.72 2.87
N ILE A 53 -1.48 0.23 3.33
CA ILE A 53 -0.90 -1.01 2.83
C ILE A 53 -1.88 -2.17 3.00
N VAL A 54 -2.52 -2.29 4.17
CA VAL A 54 -3.51 -3.33 4.45
C VAL A 54 -4.73 -3.20 3.52
N ILE A 55 -5.27 -2.00 3.33
CA ILE A 55 -6.43 -1.83 2.43
C ILE A 55 -6.04 -2.21 0.99
N ARG A 56 -4.84 -1.84 0.56
CA ARG A 56 -4.35 -2.10 -0.80
C ARG A 56 -4.21 -3.58 -1.12
N THR A 57 -3.95 -4.46 -0.16
CA THR A 57 -3.87 -5.91 -0.43
C THR A 57 -5.20 -6.53 -0.83
N TYR A 58 -6.32 -5.82 -0.60
CA TYR A 58 -7.67 -6.21 -1.01
C TYR A 58 -8.13 -5.54 -2.31
N MET A 59 -7.25 -4.76 -2.93
CA MET A 59 -7.57 -4.04 -4.16
C MET A 59 -7.68 -5.02 -5.34
N ASP A 60 -8.77 -4.91 -6.08
CA ASP A 60 -9.01 -5.65 -7.30
C ASP A 60 -8.28 -5.04 -8.52
N ARG A 61 -8.60 -5.53 -9.72
CA ARG A 61 -8.02 -5.04 -10.97
C ARG A 61 -8.52 -3.65 -11.38
N GLU A 62 -9.66 -3.22 -10.82
CA GLU A 62 -10.27 -1.91 -11.08
C GLU A 62 -9.80 -0.83 -10.09
N GLY A 63 -8.95 -1.21 -9.13
CA GLY A 63 -8.42 -0.29 -8.13
C GLY A 63 -9.34 -0.12 -6.92
N ILE A 64 -10.31 -1.01 -6.72
CA ILE A 64 -11.27 -0.94 -5.62
C ILE A 64 -10.97 -2.05 -4.60
N ALA A 65 -10.98 -1.68 -3.33
CA ALA A 65 -10.80 -2.59 -2.21
C ALA A 65 -12.07 -2.68 -1.35
N TYR A 66 -12.40 -3.88 -0.88
CA TYR A 66 -13.60 -4.16 -0.09
C TYR A 66 -13.38 -4.78 1.31
N PRO A 67 -12.30 -4.45 2.06
CA PRO A 67 -12.13 -4.98 3.41
C PRO A 67 -13.11 -4.34 4.40
N SER A 68 -13.54 -5.10 5.41
CA SER A 68 -14.31 -4.55 6.54
C SER A 68 -13.40 -3.74 7.47
N LEU A 69 -13.96 -2.78 8.23
CA LEU A 69 -13.18 -2.05 9.24
C LEU A 69 -12.54 -2.98 10.30
N ARG A 70 -13.22 -4.08 10.66
CA ARG A 70 -12.68 -5.09 11.58
C ARG A 70 -11.49 -5.83 10.97
N THR A 71 -11.58 -6.18 9.69
CA THR A 71 -10.48 -6.81 8.94
C THR A 71 -9.25 -5.91 8.91
N ILE A 72 -9.45 -4.62 8.57
CA ILE A 72 -8.35 -3.64 8.54
C ILE A 72 -7.74 -3.48 9.94
N ALA A 73 -8.57 -3.34 10.97
CA ALA A 73 -8.13 -3.21 12.36
C ALA A 73 -7.27 -4.39 12.81
N TYR A 74 -7.78 -5.61 12.61
CA TYR A 74 -7.07 -6.84 12.96
C TYR A 74 -5.70 -6.94 12.27
N GLN A 75 -5.65 -6.72 10.95
CA GLN A 75 -4.42 -6.89 10.17
C GLN A 75 -3.41 -5.75 10.33
N SER A 76 -3.88 -4.53 10.60
CA SER A 76 -3.01 -3.39 10.88
C SER A 76 -2.55 -3.32 12.34
N GLY A 77 -3.07 -4.18 13.23
CA GLY A 77 -2.82 -4.13 14.67
C GLY A 77 -3.38 -2.88 15.36
N CYS A 78 -4.33 -2.19 14.72
CA CYS A 78 -4.94 -0.97 15.22
C CYS A 78 -6.35 -1.22 15.74
N GLY A 79 -6.81 -0.41 16.70
CA GLY A 79 -8.23 -0.38 17.07
C GLY A 79 -9.10 0.20 15.95
N VAL A 80 -10.38 -0.20 15.89
CA VAL A 80 -11.33 0.23 14.84
C VAL A 80 -11.47 1.76 14.77
N GLY A 81 -11.56 2.45 15.90
CA GLY A 81 -11.63 3.92 15.93
C GLY A 81 -10.36 4.59 15.38
N THR A 82 -9.18 3.99 15.64
CA THR A 82 -7.92 4.42 15.03
C THR A 82 -7.97 4.23 13.52
N VAL A 83 -8.40 3.06 13.04
CA VAL A 83 -8.54 2.79 11.60
C VAL A 83 -9.46 3.82 10.92
N GLN A 84 -10.60 4.16 11.51
CA GLN A 84 -11.51 5.16 10.95
C GLN A 84 -10.85 6.54 10.81
N ARG A 85 -10.10 6.97 11.84
CA ARG A 85 -9.35 8.23 11.79
C ARG A 85 -8.25 8.19 10.73
N GLU A 86 -7.49 7.09 10.66
CA GLU A 86 -6.43 6.96 9.66
C GLU A 86 -6.99 6.87 8.23
N ILE A 87 -8.15 6.23 8.01
CA ILE A 87 -8.85 6.26 6.71
C ILE A 87 -9.25 7.68 6.34
N LYS A 88 -9.80 8.46 7.29
CA LYS A 88 -10.14 9.87 7.05
C LYS A 88 -8.90 10.67 6.62
N ARG A 89 -7.76 10.42 7.26
CA ARG A 89 -6.49 11.06 6.90
C ARG A 89 -6.02 10.66 5.50
N LEU A 90 -6.12 9.38 5.14
CA LEU A 90 -5.80 8.90 3.79
C LEU A 90 -6.69 9.55 2.71
N ILE A 91 -7.96 9.80 3.04
CA ILE A 91 -8.88 10.52 2.16
C ILE A 91 -8.48 11.99 2.02
N GLN A 92 -8.10 12.66 3.12
CA GLN A 92 -7.64 14.05 3.09
C GLN A 92 -6.35 14.26 2.29
N GLU A 93 -5.52 13.22 2.20
CA GLU A 93 -4.24 13.23 1.47
C GLU A 93 -4.38 12.73 0.02
N ASP A 94 -5.60 12.47 -0.46
CA ASP A 94 -5.90 11.93 -1.79
C ASP A 94 -5.25 10.56 -2.09
N TRP A 95 -5.01 9.74 -1.06
CA TRP A 95 -4.49 8.38 -1.25
C TRP A 95 -5.59 7.36 -1.47
N LEU A 96 -6.79 7.67 -1.00
CA LEU A 96 -7.94 6.78 -1.00
C LEU A 96 -9.23 7.59 -1.12
N ALA A 97 -10.23 7.07 -1.83
CA ALA A 97 -11.60 7.58 -1.79
C ALA A 97 -12.57 6.52 -1.27
N LYS A 98 -13.63 6.97 -0.60
CA LYS A 98 -14.72 6.10 -0.14
C LYS A 98 -15.92 6.24 -1.06
N GLU A 99 -16.23 5.20 -1.82
CA GLU A 99 -17.26 5.24 -2.89
C GLU A 99 -18.64 4.71 -2.44
N GLY A 100 -18.82 4.51 -1.13
CA GLY A 100 -20.05 3.97 -0.57
C GLY A 100 -19.89 2.52 -0.12
N ARG A 101 -20.94 1.72 -0.29
CA ARG A 101 -21.00 0.32 0.16
C ARG A 101 -21.45 -0.59 -0.98
N VAL A 102 -21.08 -1.87 -0.90
CA VAL A 102 -21.59 -2.89 -1.82
C VAL A 102 -23.09 -3.06 -1.57
N GLU A 103 -23.90 -2.99 -2.62
CA GLU A 103 -25.31 -3.34 -2.56
C GLU A 103 -25.43 -4.87 -2.55
N THR A 104 -26.01 -5.45 -1.51
CA THR A 104 -26.34 -6.87 -1.53
C THR A 104 -27.74 -7.08 -2.10
N LYS A 105 -27.96 -8.23 -2.74
CA LYS A 105 -29.27 -8.61 -3.31
C LYS A 105 -30.41 -8.59 -2.28
N ASP A 106 -30.08 -8.73 -1.00
CA ASP A 106 -31.02 -8.73 0.12
C ASP A 106 -31.31 -7.34 0.71
N GLY A 107 -30.88 -6.26 0.04
CA GLY A 107 -31.07 -4.88 0.51
C GLY A 107 -30.24 -4.51 1.75
N LYS A 108 -29.29 -5.36 2.16
CA LYS A 108 -28.35 -5.05 3.25
C LYS A 108 -27.14 -4.31 2.70
N PHE A 109 -26.64 -3.33 3.45
CA PHE A 109 -25.39 -2.67 3.10
C PHE A 109 -24.22 -3.63 3.32
N GLY A 110 -23.52 -3.99 2.25
CA GLY A 110 -22.30 -4.79 2.27
C GLY A 110 -21.06 -3.99 2.69
N ASN A 111 -19.88 -4.54 2.38
CA ASN A 111 -18.61 -3.90 2.73
C ASN A 111 -18.47 -2.51 2.11
N THR A 112 -17.69 -1.66 2.77
CA THR A 112 -17.35 -0.33 2.23
C THR A 112 -16.44 -0.49 1.01
N LYS A 113 -16.71 0.30 -0.03
CA LYS A 113 -15.89 0.40 -1.24
C LYS A 113 -14.83 1.48 -1.04
N TYR A 114 -13.57 1.10 -1.13
CA TYR A 114 -12.44 2.03 -1.06
C TYR A 114 -11.70 2.04 -2.39
N ARG A 115 -11.71 3.18 -3.10
CA ARG A 115 -10.90 3.36 -4.32
C ARG A 115 -9.49 3.77 -3.93
N ILE A 116 -8.50 3.03 -4.44
CA ILE A 116 -7.09 3.37 -4.26
C ILE A 116 -6.73 4.40 -5.33
N ILE A 117 -6.40 5.62 -4.90
CA ILE A 117 -6.03 6.72 -5.81
C ILE A 117 -4.51 6.69 -6.03
N GLU A 118 -3.74 6.63 -4.95
CA GLU A 118 -2.28 6.65 -5.01
C GLU A 118 -1.73 5.33 -5.59
N THR A 119 -1.29 5.35 -6.84
CA THR A 119 -0.74 4.18 -7.55
C THR A 119 0.64 4.41 -8.17
N ASP A 120 1.23 5.57 -7.93
CA ASP A 120 2.52 5.95 -8.51
C ASP A 120 3.67 5.67 -7.57
N LEU A 121 3.48 5.99 -6.29
CA LEU A 121 4.44 5.80 -5.21
C LEU A 121 4.36 4.40 -4.61
N THR A 122 3.22 3.73 -4.76
CA THR A 122 3.01 2.37 -4.28
C THR A 122 2.31 1.56 -5.35
N ARG A 123 2.78 0.34 -5.65
CA ARG A 123 2.22 -0.52 -6.69
C ARG A 123 2.09 -1.96 -6.21
N GLY A 124 0.93 -2.57 -6.46
CA GLY A 124 0.72 -4.01 -6.26
C GLY A 124 1.13 -4.81 -7.48
N SER A 125 1.55 -6.07 -7.28
CA SER A 125 2.04 -6.96 -8.36
C SER A 125 1.04 -7.18 -9.50
N GLY A 126 -0.26 -7.00 -9.25
CA GLY A 126 -1.32 -7.10 -10.26
C GLY A 126 -1.59 -5.80 -11.05
N GLN A 127 -0.95 -4.68 -10.73
CA GLN A 127 -1.21 -3.39 -11.40
C GLN A 127 -0.40 -3.23 -12.69
N LYS A 128 -1.02 -2.64 -13.72
CA LYS A 128 -0.33 -2.23 -14.96
C LYS A 128 0.80 -1.27 -14.59
N GLY A 129 2.00 -1.52 -15.13
CA GLY A 129 3.18 -0.71 -14.77
C GLY A 129 3.78 -1.04 -13.40
N PHE A 130 3.46 -2.18 -12.77
CA PHE A 130 4.15 -2.65 -11.57
C PHE A 130 5.67 -2.70 -11.74
N LEU A 131 6.17 -3.02 -12.95
CA LEU A 131 7.60 -2.99 -13.28
C LEU A 131 8.11 -1.64 -13.78
N ALA A 132 7.23 -0.70 -14.17
CA ALA A 132 7.62 0.63 -14.62
C ALA A 132 8.28 1.44 -13.50
N LYS A 133 9.14 2.40 -13.85
CA LYS A 133 9.80 3.28 -12.86
C LYS A 133 8.73 4.05 -12.05
N PRO A 134 8.93 4.23 -10.73
CA PRO A 134 8.00 5.02 -9.94
C PRO A 134 8.21 6.49 -10.24
N LEU A 135 7.16 7.31 -10.08
CA LEU A 135 7.34 8.76 -10.09
C LEU A 135 8.20 9.17 -8.91
N THR A 136 9.12 10.09 -9.18
CA THR A 136 9.93 10.75 -8.16
C THR A 136 9.75 12.25 -8.32
N ASN A 137 9.96 13.04 -7.27
CA ASN A 137 9.93 14.51 -7.38
C ASN A 137 10.92 15.08 -8.43
N ARG A 138 11.83 14.26 -8.98
CA ARG A 138 12.71 14.65 -10.08
C ARG A 138 12.03 14.70 -11.45
N ASP A 139 10.84 14.11 -11.57
CA ASP A 139 10.10 14.05 -12.84
C ASP A 139 9.11 15.22 -13.02
N ASN A 140 8.99 16.10 -12.00
CA ASN A 140 8.28 17.37 -12.13
C ASN A 140 9.19 18.41 -12.82
N GLY A 141 9.24 18.37 -14.15
CA GLY A 141 9.57 19.53 -14.99
C GLY A 141 11.04 19.92 -15.10
N ARG A 142 11.75 19.30 -16.04
CA ARG A 142 12.59 20.07 -16.98
C ARG A 142 11.97 19.94 -18.36
N GLU A 143 10.94 20.74 -18.60
CA GLU A 143 10.76 21.31 -19.94
C GLU A 143 11.66 22.55 -19.97
N GLY A 144 12.73 22.44 -20.75
CA GLY A 144 13.66 23.48 -21.12
C GLY A 144 14.22 23.12 -22.49
#